data_AF-A0A954KS46-F1
#
_entry.id   AF-A0A954KS46-F1
#
_cell.length_a   1.000
_cell.length_b   1.000
_cell.length_c   1.000
_cell.angle_alpha   90.00
_cell.angle_beta   90.00
_cell.angle_gamma   90.00
#
_symmetry.space_group_name_H-M   'P 1'
#
loop_
_entity.id
_entity.type
_entity.pdbx_description
1 polymer ?
#
loop_
_entity_poly.entity_id
_entity_poly.type
_entity_poly.pdbx_seq_one_letter_code
_entity_poly.pdbx_strand_id
1 'polypeptide(L)'
;MTTPTRGMVLGKFMPPHLGHQYLFEFAREYVDELAIVVETERNQPIPGELRYSWVKEMFPTVNVLHLTDENPQDPSEYPDFWTIWRNSLLRLLPFTPDYVFASENYGWKLA
;
A
#
# COMPACT_ATOMS: atom_id res chain seq x y z
N MET A 1 -14.63 3.73 24.77
CA MET A 1 -14.47 3.96 23.32
C MET A 1 -13.68 2.78 22.79
N THR A 2 -14.16 2.10 21.75
CA THR A 2 -13.43 1.03 21.08
C THR A 2 -12.20 1.61 20.38
N THR A 3 -11.09 0.86 20.36
CA THR A 3 -9.92 1.22 19.55
C THR A 3 -10.33 1.25 18.07
N PRO A 4 -9.97 2.29 17.29
CA PRO A 4 -10.29 2.34 15.87
C PRO A 4 -9.58 1.21 15.12
N THR A 5 -10.29 0.58 14.19
CA THR A 5 -9.78 -0.43 13.26
C THR A 5 -8.96 0.21 12.15
N ARG A 6 -7.82 -0.40 11.80
CA ARG A 6 -6.84 0.18 10.87
C ARG A 6 -6.51 -0.74 9.72
N GLY A 7 -6.56 -0.22 8.50
CA GLY A 7 -6.34 -0.97 7.27
C GLY A 7 -5.17 -0.44 6.45
N MET A 8 -4.56 -1.32 5.66
CA MET A 8 -3.57 -0.97 4.64
C MET A 8 -3.89 -1.61 3.29
N VAL A 9 -3.69 -0.87 2.20
CA VAL A 9 -3.56 -1.37 0.83
C VAL A 9 -2.16 -1.02 0.32
N LEU A 10 -1.48 -1.94 -0.35
CA LEU A 10 -0.19 -1.72 -1.00
C LEU A 10 -0.30 -1.97 -2.50
N GLY A 11 0.37 -1.17 -3.33
CA GLY A 11 0.50 -1.49 -4.74
C GLY A 11 1.30 -0.47 -5.55
N LYS A 12 1.63 -0.88 -6.78
CA LYS A 12 2.27 -0.02 -7.79
C LYS A 12 1.26 0.93 -8.43
N PHE A 13 0.00 0.53 -8.60
CA PHE A 13 -1.07 1.33 -9.20
C PHE A 13 -0.65 2.03 -10.51
N MET A 14 -0.28 1.24 -11.52
CA MET A 14 0.41 1.71 -12.73
C MET A 14 -0.40 1.45 -14.01
N PRO A 15 -1.29 2.37 -14.42
CA PRO A 15 -1.87 3.46 -13.63
C PRO A 15 -2.98 2.96 -12.67
N PRO A 16 -3.46 3.79 -11.73
CA PRO A 16 -4.70 3.48 -11.01
C PRO A 16 -5.85 3.29 -12.00
N HIS A 17 -6.79 2.40 -11.68
CA HIS A 17 -7.92 2.04 -12.53
C HIS A 17 -9.13 1.66 -11.67
N LEU A 18 -10.30 1.44 -12.27
CA LEU A 18 -11.56 1.21 -11.54
C LEU A 18 -11.50 0.04 -10.56
N GLY A 19 -10.78 -1.04 -10.88
CA GLY A 19 -10.56 -2.14 -9.93
C GLY A 19 -9.82 -1.70 -8.65
N HIS A 20 -8.80 -0.85 -8.76
CA HIS A 20 -8.10 -0.29 -7.61
C HIS A 20 -9.02 0.62 -6.80
N GLN A 21 -9.79 1.48 -7.47
CA GLN A 21 -10.77 2.33 -6.81
C GLN A 21 -11.78 1.52 -6.02
N TYR A 22 -12.30 0.42 -6.59
CA TYR A 22 -13.21 -0.47 -5.90
C TYR A 22 -12.57 -1.09 -4.65
N LEU A 23 -11.32 -1.57 -4.73
CA LEU A 23 -10.58 -2.10 -3.59
C LEU A 23 -10.38 -1.03 -2.50
N PHE A 24 -10.01 0.18 -2.88
CA PHE A 24 -9.79 1.29 -1.95
C PHE A 24 -11.08 1.69 -1.23
N GLU A 25 -12.19 1.78 -1.95
CA GLU A 25 -13.51 2.07 -1.34
C GLU A 25 -13.95 0.95 -0.40
N PHE A 26 -13.81 -0.31 -0.83
CA PHE A 26 -14.13 -1.45 0.02
C PHE A 26 -13.32 -1.42 1.32
N ALA A 27 -12.01 -1.18 1.23
CA ALA A 27 -11.15 -1.07 2.41
C ALA A 27 -11.56 0.12 3.29
N ARG A 28 -11.81 1.29 2.69
CA ARG A 28 -12.18 2.53 3.40
C ARG A 28 -13.50 2.40 4.16
N GLU A 29 -14.45 1.64 3.65
CA GLU A 29 -15.73 1.39 4.31
C GLU A 29 -15.66 0.27 5.37
N TYR A 30 -14.60 -0.55 5.36
CA TYR A 30 -14.43 -1.66 6.30
C TYR A 30 -13.70 -1.25 7.60
N VAL A 31 -12.80 -0.26 7.53
CA VAL A 31 -11.98 0.20 8.67
C VAL A 31 -12.24 1.67 9.01
N ASP A 32 -11.94 2.05 10.25
CA ASP A 32 -12.04 3.44 10.70
C ASP A 32 -10.94 4.32 10.11
N GLU A 33 -9.72 3.78 9.93
CA GLU A 33 -8.57 4.47 9.35
C GLU A 33 -7.89 3.62 8.27
N LEU A 34 -7.77 4.15 7.04
CA LEU A 34 -7.10 3.47 5.92
C LEU A 34 -5.78 4.15 5.55
N ALA A 35 -4.76 3.35 5.25
CA ALA A 35 -3.55 3.77 4.55
C ALA A 35 -3.45 3.11 3.16
N ILE A 36 -3.21 3.91 2.13
CA ILE A 36 -2.93 3.43 0.77
C ILE A 36 -1.47 3.73 0.45
N VAL A 37 -0.65 2.70 0.35
CA VAL A 37 0.78 2.79 0.07
C VAL A 37 1.01 2.60 -1.42
N VAL A 38 1.48 3.66 -2.07
CA VAL A 38 1.92 3.66 -3.46
C VAL A 38 3.40 3.35 -3.46
N GLU A 39 3.80 2.17 -3.94
CA GLU A 39 5.20 1.80 -4.08
C GLU A 39 5.76 2.22 -5.44
N THR A 40 7.05 2.55 -5.45
CA THR A 40 7.78 2.99 -6.62
C THR A 40 9.14 2.31 -6.72
N GLU A 41 9.41 1.80 -7.92
CA GLU A 41 10.75 1.40 -8.33
C GLU A 41 11.29 2.39 -9.37
N ARG A 42 12.61 2.59 -9.39
CA ARG A 42 13.29 3.59 -10.24
C ARG A 42 13.00 3.45 -11.74
N ASN A 43 12.78 2.23 -12.24
CA ASN A 43 12.72 1.94 -13.67
C ASN A 43 11.30 1.65 -14.19
N GLN A 44 10.26 2.18 -13.53
CA GLN A 44 8.88 1.99 -13.95
C GLN A 44 8.45 2.96 -15.06
N PRO A 45 7.57 2.54 -15.99
CA PRO A 45 7.15 3.34 -17.15
C PRO A 45 6.35 4.59 -16.80
N ILE A 46 5.75 4.66 -15.59
CA ILE A 46 5.04 5.82 -15.09
C ILE A 46 5.71 6.28 -13.79
N PRO A 47 6.16 7.55 -13.68
CA PRO A 47 6.82 8.06 -12.48
C PRO A 47 5.99 7.83 -11.22
N GLY A 48 6.67 7.42 -10.14
CA GLY A 48 6.04 7.16 -8.85
C GLY A 48 5.29 8.33 -8.26
N GLU A 49 5.90 9.51 -8.30
CA GLU A 49 5.27 10.74 -7.81
C GLU A 49 3.95 11.06 -8.54
N LEU A 50 3.87 10.72 -9.82
CA LEU A 50 2.66 10.93 -10.62
C LEU A 50 1.55 9.94 -10.23
N ARG A 51 1.91 8.67 -10.03
CA ARG A 51 0.96 7.66 -9.52
C ARG A 51 0.48 8.00 -8.12
N TYR A 52 1.40 8.42 -7.25
CA TYR A 52 1.10 8.91 -5.90
C TYR A 52 0.12 10.09 -5.94
N SER A 53 0.39 11.10 -6.78
CA SER A 53 -0.48 12.27 -6.88
C SER A 53 -1.89 11.92 -7.35
N TRP A 54 -2.03 11.00 -8.32
CA TRP A 54 -3.35 10.55 -8.79
C TRP A 54 -4.14 9.86 -7.68
N VAL A 55 -3.52 8.95 -6.92
CA VAL A 55 -4.19 8.27 -5.80
C VAL A 55 -4.59 9.27 -4.71
N LYS A 56 -3.73 10.24 -4.41
CA LYS A 56 -4.02 11.32 -3.44
C LYS A 56 -5.17 12.21 -3.88
N GLU A 57 -5.28 12.50 -5.18
CA GLU A 57 -6.39 13.26 -5.76
C GLU A 57 -7.71 12.47 -5.69
N MET A 58 -7.66 11.15 -5.94
CA MET A 58 -8.83 10.27 -5.85
C MET A 58 -9.35 10.11 -4.41
N PHE A 59 -8.45 10.10 -3.41
CA PHE A 59 -8.79 9.86 -2.00
C PHE A 59 -8.15 10.90 -1.06
N PRO A 60 -8.58 12.17 -1.10
CA PRO A 60 -7.94 13.26 -0.37
C PRO A 60 -8.05 13.17 1.16
N THR A 61 -8.95 12.35 1.67
CA THR A 61 -9.20 12.16 3.12
C THR A 61 -8.54 10.89 3.68
N VAL A 62 -7.93 10.06 2.83
CA VAL A 62 -7.25 8.81 3.23
C VAL A 62 -5.75 9.05 3.39
N ASN A 63 -5.08 8.26 4.24
CA ASN A 63 -3.62 8.31 4.38
C ASN A 63 -2.96 7.72 3.13
N VAL A 64 -2.79 8.52 2.07
CA VAL A 64 -2.04 8.12 0.88
C VAL A 64 -0.55 8.38 1.11
N LEU A 65 0.26 7.33 1.03
CA LEU A 65 1.69 7.32 1.35
C LEU A 65 2.51 6.87 0.14
N HIS A 66 3.70 7.45 -0.04
CA HIS A 66 4.60 7.10 -1.13
C HIS A 66 5.80 6.33 -0.55
N LEU A 67 5.94 5.05 -0.92
CA LEU A 67 7.09 4.22 -0.56
C LEU A 67 8.11 4.26 -1.70
N THR A 68 9.26 4.87 -1.44
CA THR A 68 10.37 5.04 -2.39
C THR A 68 11.60 4.20 -2.05
N ASP A 69 11.51 3.38 -0.98
CA ASP A 69 12.55 2.43 -0.60
C ASP A 69 12.75 1.39 -1.71
N GLU A 70 14.01 1.05 -2.02
CA GLU A 70 14.31 -0.06 -2.93
C GLU A 70 14.18 -1.39 -2.21
N ASN A 71 12.98 -1.97 -2.28
CA ASN A 71 12.73 -3.31 -1.78
C ASN A 71 12.92 -4.35 -2.89
N PRO A 72 13.34 -5.58 -2.55
CA PRO A 72 13.38 -6.68 -3.51
C PRO A 72 11.98 -6.98 -4.05
N GLN A 73 11.90 -7.50 -5.27
CA GLN A 73 10.63 -7.66 -5.99
C GLN A 73 10.19 -9.13 -6.09
N ASP A 74 11.12 -10.06 -5.98
CA ASP A 74 10.89 -11.50 -5.92
C ASP A 74 11.44 -12.11 -4.61
N PRO A 75 10.65 -12.95 -3.91
CA PRO A 75 11.10 -13.64 -2.69
C PRO A 75 12.35 -14.51 -2.83
N SER A 76 12.73 -14.90 -4.06
CA SER A 76 13.96 -15.64 -4.34
C SER A 76 15.21 -14.77 -4.34
N GLU A 77 15.09 -13.44 -4.44
CA GLU A 77 16.23 -12.53 -4.44
C GLU A 77 16.93 -12.49 -3.08
N TYR A 78 16.16 -12.56 -1.99
CA TYR A 78 16.67 -12.40 -0.62
C TYR A 78 15.94 -13.32 0.37
N PRO A 79 16.66 -14.07 1.24
CA PRO A 79 16.04 -14.90 2.28
C PRO A 79 15.13 -14.13 3.25
N ASP A 80 15.41 -12.85 3.47
CA ASP A 80 14.71 -11.95 4.37
C ASP A 80 13.72 -11.01 3.67
N PHE A 81 13.35 -11.30 2.41
CA PHE A 81 12.41 -10.53 1.57
C PHE A 81 11.23 -9.92 2.35
N TRP A 82 10.47 -10.75 3.07
CA TRP A 82 9.27 -10.31 3.79
C TRP A 82 9.60 -9.41 4.99
N THR A 83 10.75 -9.63 5.63
CA THR A 83 11.21 -8.80 6.74
C THR A 83 11.62 -7.42 6.24
N ILE A 84 12.30 -7.34 5.09
CA ILE A 84 12.65 -6.07 4.44
C ILE A 84 11.38 -5.26 4.15
N TRP A 85 10.42 -5.86 3.46
CA TRP A 85 9.13 -5.22 3.15
C TRP A 85 8.38 -4.75 4.40
N ARG A 86 8.23 -5.63 5.40
CA ARG A 86 7.56 -5.30 6.66
C ARG A 86 8.22 -4.12 7.36
N ASN A 87 9.55 -4.09 7.42
CA ASN A 87 10.29 -3.00 8.06
C ASN A 87 10.11 -1.68 7.32
N SER A 88 10.14 -1.69 5.98
CA SER A 88 9.90 -0.49 5.17
C SER A 88 8.49 0.05 5.34
N LEU A 89 7.48 -0.83 5.36
CA LEU A 89 6.09 -0.44 5.62
C LEU A 89 5.89 0.13 7.03
N LEU A 90 6.43 -0.53 8.07
CA LEU A 90 6.26 -0.06 9.45
C LEU A 90 6.97 1.26 9.76
N ARG A 91 8.04 1.62 9.01
CA ARG A 91 8.65 2.96 9.10
C ARG A 91 7.79 4.05 8.47
N LEU A 92 7.03 3.70 7.43
CA LEU A 92 6.24 4.64 6.64
C LEU A 92 4.83 4.85 7.21
N LEU A 93 4.20 3.78 7.70
CA LEU A 93 2.80 3.81 8.11
C LEU A 93 2.60 4.63 9.39
N PRO A 94 1.50 5.42 9.48
CA PRO A 94 1.16 6.17 10.69
C PRO A 94 0.68 5.26 11.84
N PHE A 95 0.40 4.00 11.53
CA PHE A 95 -0.08 3.00 12.48
C PHE A 95 0.33 1.59 12.05
N THR A 96 0.29 0.64 12.98
CA THR A 96 0.30 -0.79 12.63
C THR A 96 -1.11 -1.18 12.16
N PRO A 97 -1.27 -1.74 10.94
CA PRO A 97 -2.58 -2.13 10.43
C PRO A 97 -3.08 -3.40 11.12
N ASP A 98 -4.38 -3.46 11.39
CA ASP A 98 -5.10 -4.66 11.82
C ASP A 98 -5.48 -5.53 10.61
N TYR A 99 -5.65 -4.91 9.45
CA TYR A 99 -6.09 -5.54 8.21
C TYR A 99 -5.22 -5.15 7.02
N VAL A 100 -4.90 -6.13 6.17
CA VAL A 100 -4.28 -5.92 4.86
C VAL A 100 -5.28 -6.29 3.77
N PHE A 101 -5.57 -5.34 2.89
CA PHE A 101 -6.45 -5.51 1.74
C PHE A 101 -5.60 -5.65 0.48
N ALA A 102 -5.82 -6.73 -0.27
CA ALA A 102 -5.07 -7.01 -1.49
C ALA A 102 -5.95 -7.72 -2.52
N SER A 103 -5.71 -7.43 -3.80
CA SER A 103 -6.19 -8.25 -4.91
C SER A 103 -5.20 -9.35 -5.30
N GLU A 104 -3.94 -9.19 -4.90
CA GLU A 104 -2.84 -10.06 -5.27
C GLU A 104 -2.50 -11.08 -4.20
N ASN A 105 -1.98 -12.23 -4.63
CA ASN A 105 -1.63 -13.35 -3.75
C ASN A 105 -0.55 -13.03 -2.71
N TYR A 106 0.22 -11.95 -2.83
CA TYR A 106 1.20 -11.59 -1.80
C TYR A 106 0.53 -11.04 -0.53
N GLY A 107 -0.74 -10.62 -0.59
CA GLY A 107 -1.42 -9.96 0.54
C GLY A 107 -1.39 -10.77 1.83
N TRP A 108 -1.64 -12.09 1.75
CA TRP A 108 -1.64 -12.95 2.95
C TRP A 108 -0.26 -13.13 3.59
N LYS A 109 0.83 -12.90 2.85
CA LYS A 109 2.21 -12.96 3.37
C LYS A 109 2.65 -11.67 4.05
N LEU A 110 2.00 -10.55 3.71
CA LEU A 110 2.22 -9.25 4.35
C LEU A 110 1.34 -9.03 5.59
N ALA A 111 0.22 -9.75 5.68
CA ALA A 111 -0.74 -9.68 6.78
C ALA A 111 -0.20 -10.28 8.08
#